data_AF-A0A7S3HMX4-F1
#
_entry.id   AF-A0A7S3HMX4-F1
#
_cell.length_a   1.000
_cell.length_b   1.000
_cell.length_c   1.000
_cell.angle_alpha   90.00
_cell.angle_beta   90.00
_cell.angle_gamma   90.00
#
_symmetry.space_group_name_H-M   'P 1'
#
loop_
_entity.id
_entity.type
_entity.pdbx_description
1 polymer ?
#
loop_
_entity_poly.entity_id
_entity_poly.type
_entity_poly.pdbx_seq_one_letter_code
_entity_poly.pdbx_strand_id
1 'polypeptide(L)'
;EDQSLCLCARFCFNLPIRNSTTAMENADVTATAVPGWEAAKENVLPVKKGRSAKGLSERLARPVMGPSLEEEQEKAFEDLLRNTTVPLERFEIYSKYLKWTRETFPSTTEKSMLILERCTCEFKDNEETKNEPKYVMMWIDYADMVRTPGDVFSFMQTNKIGERVALFWVAWAYVAEKALNYKLTDQIFQKGIRRNAEPKDLLSQRYKQFMRRMARLYLNNTVGTEGASYTESANSNAAVDNAIIQTAMEAIRAQPSVQSGSASNST
;
A
#
# COMPACT_ATOMS: atom_id res chain seq x y z
N GLU A 1 -19.19 -1.68 -6.60
CA GLU A 1 -18.40 -0.81 -5.72
C GLU A 1 -17.53 -1.67 -4.82
N ASP A 2 -16.30 -1.96 -5.24
CA ASP A 2 -15.29 -2.63 -4.40
C ASP A 2 -14.01 -1.80 -4.46
N GLN A 3 -13.94 -0.77 -3.61
CA GLN A 3 -12.81 0.17 -3.56
C GLN A 3 -11.83 -0.07 -2.40
N SER A 4 -12.05 -1.07 -1.56
CA SER A 4 -11.32 -1.31 -0.30
C SER A 4 -10.03 -2.16 -0.44
N LEU A 5 -9.35 -2.09 -1.58
CA LEU A 5 -7.98 -2.62 -1.71
C LEU A 5 -7.01 -1.44 -1.72
N CYS A 6 -6.27 -1.31 -0.61
CA CYS A 6 -5.09 -0.47 -0.41
C CYS A 6 -4.15 -0.56 -1.63
N LEU A 7 -3.49 0.54 -2.03
CA LEU A 7 -2.50 0.55 -3.12
C LEU A 7 -1.48 -0.57 -2.90
N CYS A 8 -1.04 -0.81 -1.66
CA CYS A 8 -0.15 -1.93 -1.33
C CYS A 8 -0.71 -3.30 -1.77
N ALA A 9 -1.98 -3.59 -1.49
CA ALA A 9 -2.64 -4.86 -1.88
C ALA A 9 -2.78 -5.01 -3.41
N ARG A 10 -3.04 -3.91 -4.14
CA ARG A 10 -3.14 -3.96 -5.62
C ARG A 10 -1.79 -4.15 -6.31
N PHE A 11 -0.70 -3.81 -5.62
CA PHE A 11 0.66 -3.87 -6.14
C PHE A 11 1.39 -5.16 -5.79
N CYS A 12 1.15 -5.74 -4.62
CA CYS A 12 1.81 -6.97 -4.16
C CYS A 12 1.26 -8.27 -4.79
N PHE A 13 0.01 -8.30 -5.28
CA PHE A 13 -0.65 -9.55 -5.71
C PHE A 13 -0.28 -10.10 -7.11
N ASN A 14 0.85 -9.71 -7.70
CA ASN A 14 1.33 -10.29 -8.97
C ASN A 14 2.85 -10.58 -8.99
N LEU A 15 3.36 -11.23 -7.93
CA LEU A 15 4.64 -11.95 -7.94
C LEU A 15 4.43 -13.37 -7.36
N PRO A 16 5.15 -14.39 -7.87
CA PRO A 16 4.75 -15.80 -7.76
C PRO A 16 4.97 -16.39 -6.36
N ILE A 17 4.01 -17.22 -5.94
CA ILE A 17 4.04 -18.02 -4.71
C ILE A 17 5.19 -19.04 -4.79
N ARG A 18 6.09 -19.03 -3.78
CA ARG A 18 6.99 -20.16 -3.46
C ARG A 18 6.70 -20.67 -2.04
N ASN A 19 6.02 -21.83 -2.02
CA ASN A 19 6.30 -23.10 -1.33
C ASN A 19 6.65 -23.20 0.18
N SER A 20 5.93 -24.17 0.80
CA SER A 20 6.40 -25.25 1.71
C SER A 20 6.23 -25.13 3.23
N THR A 21 5.45 -26.10 3.77
CA THR A 21 5.73 -27.10 4.85
C THR A 21 6.40 -26.60 6.16
N THR A 22 6.01 -26.96 7.40
CA THR A 22 5.96 -28.30 8.04
C THR A 22 5.52 -28.24 9.53
N ALA A 23 4.93 -29.35 10.04
CA ALA A 23 4.99 -29.99 11.40
C ALA A 23 4.49 -29.25 12.68
N MET A 24 3.48 -29.78 13.42
CA MET A 24 3.49 -30.70 14.61
C MET A 24 4.08 -30.04 15.90
N GLU A 25 3.55 -30.13 17.14
CA GLU A 25 3.10 -31.29 17.94
C GLU A 25 2.34 -30.85 19.24
N ASN A 26 1.91 -31.83 20.06
CA ASN A 26 0.79 -31.93 21.01
C ASN A 26 1.08 -31.64 22.53
N ALA A 27 0.01 -31.86 23.33
CA ALA A 27 -0.08 -32.37 24.73
C ALA A 27 -0.17 -31.32 25.87
N ASP A 28 -0.89 -31.46 26.99
CA ASP A 28 -1.83 -32.42 27.60
C ASP A 28 -2.51 -31.71 28.83
N VAL A 29 -3.57 -32.30 29.41
CA VAL A 29 -4.51 -31.76 30.43
C VAL A 29 -4.41 -32.51 31.77
N THR A 30 -4.51 -31.84 32.93
CA THR A 30 -5.16 -32.31 34.19
C THR A 30 -5.25 -31.15 35.22
N ALA A 31 -6.46 -30.68 35.61
CA ALA A 31 -7.21 -30.86 36.90
C ALA A 31 -6.52 -30.29 38.17
N THR A 32 -7.11 -29.58 39.15
CA THR A 32 -8.45 -29.05 39.51
C THR A 32 -8.27 -28.07 40.69
N ALA A 33 -8.78 -26.84 40.58
CA ALA A 33 -9.12 -25.94 41.68
C ALA A 33 -10.21 -25.01 41.15
N VAL A 34 -11.32 -24.80 41.88
CA VAL A 34 -12.46 -23.99 41.42
C VAL A 34 -11.96 -22.56 41.13
N PRO A 35 -11.82 -22.17 39.84
CA PRO A 35 -11.17 -20.92 39.45
C PRO A 35 -12.17 -19.74 39.46
N GLY A 36 -11.68 -18.53 39.72
CA GLY A 36 -12.46 -17.28 39.85
C GLY A 36 -13.30 -16.84 38.63
N TRP A 37 -13.50 -17.70 37.64
CA TRP A 37 -14.41 -17.47 36.51
C TRP A 37 -15.88 -17.42 36.92
N GLU A 38 -16.24 -17.99 38.08
CA GLU A 38 -17.61 -17.93 38.61
C GLU A 38 -18.06 -16.50 38.91
N ALA A 39 -17.13 -15.61 39.30
CA ALA A 39 -17.39 -14.21 39.64
C ALA A 39 -17.39 -13.28 38.41
N ALA A 40 -16.85 -13.72 37.26
CA ALA A 40 -16.65 -12.91 36.05
C ALA A 40 -17.55 -13.34 34.87
N LYS A 41 -18.54 -14.21 35.12
CA LYS A 41 -19.40 -14.82 34.10
C LYS A 41 -20.20 -13.82 33.25
N GLU A 42 -20.44 -12.60 33.75
CA GLU A 42 -21.24 -11.59 33.05
C GLU A 42 -20.44 -10.74 32.04
N ASN A 43 -19.10 -10.76 32.09
CA ASN A 43 -18.24 -9.93 31.23
C ASN A 43 -17.55 -10.72 30.09
N VAL A 44 -17.93 -11.98 29.85
CA VAL A 44 -17.27 -12.86 28.88
C VAL A 44 -18.23 -13.19 27.73
N LEU A 45 -17.93 -12.69 26.52
CA LEU A 45 -18.69 -13.03 25.31
C LEU A 45 -18.54 -14.53 24.96
N PRO A 46 -19.61 -15.21 24.52
CA PRO A 46 -19.57 -16.65 24.21
C PRO A 46 -18.62 -16.96 23.04
N VAL A 47 -17.80 -18.00 23.18
CA VAL A 47 -16.86 -18.43 22.13
C VAL A 47 -17.05 -19.92 21.82
N LYS A 48 -17.01 -20.31 20.53
CA LYS A 48 -17.35 -21.66 20.06
C LYS A 48 -16.32 -22.77 20.40
N LYS A 49 -15.14 -22.40 20.88
CA LYS A 49 -14.11 -23.30 21.44
C LYS A 49 -13.68 -22.67 22.77
N GLY A 50 -13.85 -23.37 23.89
CA GLY A 50 -13.66 -22.83 25.24
C GLY A 50 -12.29 -22.16 25.48
N ARG A 51 -12.18 -21.35 26.56
CA ARG A 51 -10.93 -20.68 26.96
C ARG A 51 -10.21 -21.45 28.06
N SER A 52 -8.87 -21.34 28.13
CA SER A 52 -8.07 -21.86 29.23
C SER A 52 -8.31 -21.07 30.52
N ALA A 53 -8.68 -21.75 31.61
CA ALA A 53 -8.99 -21.13 32.90
C ALA A 53 -7.81 -20.35 33.50
N LYS A 54 -6.57 -20.83 33.30
CA LYS A 54 -5.34 -20.21 33.82
C LYS A 54 -5.05 -18.86 33.15
N GLY A 55 -5.24 -18.76 31.83
CA GLY A 55 -5.04 -17.51 31.09
C GLY A 55 -6.13 -16.46 31.36
N LEU A 56 -7.33 -16.91 31.74
CA LEU A 56 -8.39 -16.01 32.19
C LEU A 56 -8.11 -15.46 33.59
N SER A 57 -7.69 -16.30 34.54
CA SER A 57 -7.34 -15.87 35.90
C SER A 57 -6.17 -14.89 35.93
N GLU A 58 -5.16 -15.08 35.09
CA GLU A 58 -3.99 -14.21 35.01
C GLU A 58 -4.33 -12.83 34.43
N ARG A 59 -5.25 -12.77 33.45
CA ARG A 59 -5.75 -11.49 32.90
C ARG A 59 -6.64 -10.74 33.89
N LEU A 60 -7.44 -11.45 34.68
CA LEU A 60 -8.34 -10.85 35.67
C LEU A 60 -7.61 -10.42 36.96
N ALA A 61 -6.50 -11.08 37.31
CA ALA A 61 -5.68 -10.73 38.48
C ALA A 61 -4.79 -9.50 38.25
N ARG A 62 -4.74 -8.96 37.03
CA ARG A 62 -3.95 -7.76 36.73
C ARG A 62 -4.67 -6.53 37.30
N PRO A 63 -3.99 -5.67 38.09
CA PRO A 63 -4.57 -4.43 38.56
C PRO A 63 -5.03 -3.60 37.36
N VAL A 64 -6.26 -3.09 37.39
CA VAL A 64 -6.79 -2.13 36.39
C VAL A 64 -5.99 -0.80 36.40
N MET A 65 -5.15 -0.61 37.43
CA MET A 65 -4.24 0.52 37.57
C MET A 65 -2.81 0.13 37.19
N GLY A 66 -2.50 0.21 35.90
CA GLY A 66 -1.16 0.07 35.34
C GLY A 66 -1.24 0.29 33.83
N PRO A 67 -0.14 0.72 33.17
CA PRO A 67 -0.17 0.86 31.73
C PRO A 67 -0.51 -0.49 31.09
N SER A 68 -1.31 -0.47 30.04
CA SER A 68 -1.63 -1.71 29.31
C SER A 68 -0.35 -2.29 28.68
N LEU A 69 -0.33 -3.58 28.34
CA LEU A 69 0.84 -4.17 27.65
C LEU A 69 1.15 -3.43 26.34
N GLU A 70 0.11 -2.93 25.69
CA GLU A 70 0.21 -2.14 24.48
C GLU A 70 0.87 -0.78 24.74
N GLU A 71 0.55 -0.12 25.86
CA GLU A 71 1.17 1.15 26.27
C GLU A 71 2.65 0.98 26.64
N GLU A 72 3.02 -0.10 27.33
CA GLU A 72 4.42 -0.44 27.62
C GLU A 72 5.22 -0.67 26.33
N GLN A 73 4.65 -1.43 25.39
CA GLN A 73 5.27 -1.71 24.11
C GLN A 73 5.40 -0.45 23.24
N GLU A 74 4.38 0.42 23.23
CA GLU A 74 4.41 1.71 22.55
C GLU A 74 5.53 2.60 23.11
N LYS A 75 5.62 2.69 24.45
CA LYS A 75 6.70 3.42 25.12
C LYS A 75 8.08 2.86 24.77
N ALA A 76 8.23 1.54 24.68
CA ALA A 76 9.50 0.92 24.29
C ALA A 76 9.93 1.33 22.88
N PHE A 77 9.00 1.40 21.91
CA PHE A 77 9.32 1.91 20.56
C PHE A 77 9.72 3.38 20.58
N GLU A 78 9.01 4.22 21.34
CA GLU A 78 9.33 5.64 21.49
C GLU A 78 10.70 5.86 22.14
N ASP A 79 11.05 5.07 23.15
CA ASP A 79 12.35 5.16 23.83
C ASP A 79 13.49 4.69 22.90
N LEU A 80 13.27 3.66 22.09
CA LEU A 80 14.21 3.27 21.02
C LEU A 80 14.39 4.41 20.01
N LEU A 81 13.29 5.04 19.56
CA LEU A 81 13.35 6.20 18.67
C LEU A 81 13.97 7.44 19.34
N ARG A 82 14.02 7.56 20.66
CA ARG A 82 14.76 8.66 21.31
C ARG A 82 16.26 8.37 21.39
N ASN A 83 16.64 7.12 21.63
CA ASN A 83 18.01 6.74 21.93
C ASN A 83 18.85 6.43 20.69
N THR A 84 18.23 5.99 19.59
CA THR A 84 18.95 5.68 18.35
C THR A 84 19.20 6.95 17.54
N THR A 85 20.45 7.23 17.15
CA THR A 85 20.80 8.39 16.31
C THR A 85 21.04 8.03 14.84
N VAL A 86 21.34 6.76 14.55
CA VAL A 86 21.66 6.26 13.20
C VAL A 86 20.39 6.22 12.34
N PRO A 87 20.31 6.94 11.19
CA PRO A 87 19.08 7.06 10.41
C PRO A 87 18.49 5.72 9.92
N LEU A 88 19.32 4.81 9.41
CA LEU A 88 18.84 3.52 8.91
C LEU A 88 18.26 2.64 10.02
N GLU A 89 18.88 2.65 11.21
CA GLU A 89 18.36 1.91 12.37
C GLU A 89 17.05 2.50 12.87
N ARG A 90 16.95 3.83 12.91
CA ARG A 90 15.70 4.53 13.24
C ARG A 90 14.59 4.18 12.26
N PHE A 91 14.88 4.12 10.97
CA PHE A 91 13.92 3.71 9.95
C PHE A 91 13.42 2.26 10.18
N GLU A 92 14.31 1.33 10.52
CA GLU A 92 13.92 -0.04 10.87
C GLU A 92 13.06 -0.11 12.14
N ILE A 93 13.29 0.78 13.12
CA ILE A 93 12.42 0.92 14.30
C ILE A 93 11.03 1.40 13.88
N TYR A 94 10.92 2.44 13.05
CA TYR A 94 9.64 2.90 12.51
C TYR A 94 8.89 1.78 11.75
N SER A 95 9.61 0.97 10.97
CA SER A 95 9.04 -0.16 10.24
C SER A 95 8.43 -1.21 11.17
N LYS A 96 9.17 -1.60 12.21
CA LYS A 96 8.67 -2.52 13.24
C LYS A 96 7.51 -1.93 14.03
N TYR A 97 7.59 -0.65 14.37
CA TYR A 97 6.57 0.05 15.12
C TYR A 97 5.25 0.16 14.33
N LEU A 98 5.32 0.50 13.05
CA LEU A 98 4.16 0.53 12.15
C LEU A 98 3.51 -0.86 12.01
N LYS A 99 4.34 -1.91 11.82
CA LYS A 99 3.85 -3.29 11.73
C LYS A 99 3.10 -3.69 13.00
N TRP A 100 3.73 -3.50 14.16
CA TRP A 100 3.11 -3.80 15.45
C TRP A 100 1.80 -3.03 15.66
N THR A 101 1.77 -1.75 15.28
CA THR A 101 0.57 -0.90 15.41
C THR A 101 -0.59 -1.45 14.57
N ARG A 102 -0.32 -1.89 13.33
CA ARG A 102 -1.35 -2.47 12.45
C ARG A 102 -1.88 -3.81 12.97
N GLU A 103 -1.02 -4.63 13.57
CA GLU A 103 -1.40 -5.92 14.15
C GLU A 103 -2.20 -5.75 15.45
N THR A 104 -1.86 -4.74 16.26
CA THR A 104 -2.47 -4.48 17.56
C THR A 104 -3.78 -3.72 17.44
N PHE A 105 -3.87 -2.75 16.52
CA PHE A 105 -5.02 -1.85 16.35
C PHE A 105 -5.61 -1.94 14.92
N PRO A 106 -6.18 -3.10 14.51
CA PRO A 106 -6.65 -3.29 13.14
C PRO A 106 -7.84 -2.39 12.77
N SER A 107 -8.59 -1.89 13.75
CA SER A 107 -9.77 -1.03 13.53
C SER A 107 -9.43 0.46 13.44
N THR A 108 -8.23 0.87 13.86
CA THR A 108 -7.87 2.28 14.00
C THR A 108 -6.65 2.61 13.15
N THR A 109 -6.84 3.44 12.13
CA THR A 109 -5.76 3.87 11.24
C THR A 109 -5.03 5.12 11.73
N GLU A 110 -5.58 5.86 12.70
CA GLU A 110 -5.02 7.12 13.20
C GLU A 110 -3.58 6.97 13.71
N LYS A 111 -3.31 5.95 14.53
CA LYS A 111 -1.95 5.69 15.02
C LYS A 111 -0.98 5.35 13.88
N SER A 112 -1.43 4.52 12.93
CA SER A 112 -0.62 4.17 11.77
C SER A 112 -0.29 5.40 10.91
N MET A 113 -1.26 6.30 10.73
CA MET A 113 -1.09 7.55 10.00
C MET A 113 -0.07 8.46 10.68
N LEU A 114 -0.14 8.63 12.00
CA LEU A 114 0.82 9.45 12.76
C LEU A 114 2.25 8.90 12.65
N ILE A 115 2.43 7.58 12.73
CA ILE A 115 3.75 6.94 12.58
C ILE A 115 4.30 7.17 11.17
N LEU A 116 3.45 7.02 10.15
CA LEU A 116 3.82 7.26 8.75
C LEU A 116 4.21 8.72 8.51
N GLU A 117 3.44 9.68 9.03
CA GLU A 117 3.73 11.11 8.90
C GLU A 117 5.07 11.47 9.55
N ARG A 118 5.33 10.98 10.77
CA ARG A 118 6.61 11.18 11.46
C ARG A 118 7.78 10.61 10.67
N CYS A 119 7.67 9.34 10.25
CA CYS A 119 8.73 8.66 9.50
C CYS A 119 9.01 9.35 8.16
N THR A 120 7.96 9.67 7.40
CA THR A 120 8.11 10.33 6.10
C THR A 120 8.73 11.71 6.23
N CYS A 121 8.34 12.50 7.25
CA CYS A 121 8.91 13.82 7.50
C CYS A 121 10.37 13.78 7.97
N GLU A 122 10.75 12.78 8.76
CA GLU A 122 12.10 12.67 9.34
C GLU A 122 13.16 12.32 8.28
N PHE A 123 12.87 11.40 7.36
CA PHE A 123 13.84 10.89 6.39
C PHE A 123 13.77 11.57 5.01
N LYS A 124 12.89 12.55 4.81
CA LYS A 124 12.63 13.16 3.50
C LYS A 124 13.87 13.77 2.85
N ASP A 125 14.83 14.24 3.64
CA ASP A 125 16.04 14.92 3.17
C ASP A 125 17.27 14.01 3.13
N ASN A 126 17.17 12.78 3.65
CA ASN A 126 18.28 11.85 3.72
C ASN A 126 18.44 11.05 2.40
N GLU A 127 19.55 11.26 1.70
CA GLU A 127 19.85 10.64 0.40
C GLU A 127 19.98 9.10 0.45
N GLU A 128 20.41 8.54 1.58
CA GLU A 128 20.58 7.09 1.74
C GLU A 128 19.22 6.37 1.80
N THR A 129 18.20 7.03 2.37
CA THR A 129 16.86 6.45 2.55
C THR A 129 15.92 6.79 1.39
N LYS A 130 16.13 7.91 0.69
CA LYS A 130 15.23 8.41 -0.38
C LYS A 130 14.91 7.38 -1.45
N ASN A 131 15.82 6.48 -1.79
CA ASN A 131 15.64 5.45 -2.83
C ASN A 131 15.57 4.03 -2.26
N GLU A 132 15.42 3.88 -0.94
CA GLU A 132 15.23 2.58 -0.31
C GLU A 132 13.78 2.09 -0.56
N PRO A 133 13.60 0.85 -1.09
CA PRO A 133 12.26 0.35 -1.45
C PRO A 133 11.23 0.32 -0.30
N LYS A 134 11.62 -0.04 0.94
CA LYS A 134 10.69 -0.02 2.08
C LYS A 134 10.28 1.40 2.44
N TYR A 135 11.18 2.39 2.33
CA TYR A 135 10.84 3.80 2.58
C TYR A 135 9.84 4.31 1.54
N VAL A 136 10.05 3.98 0.26
CA VAL A 136 9.06 4.26 -0.80
C VAL A 136 7.72 3.58 -0.51
N MET A 137 7.72 2.36 0.02
CA MET A 137 6.50 1.67 0.42
C MET A 137 5.77 2.38 1.57
N MET A 138 6.49 2.94 2.55
CA MET A 138 5.86 3.76 3.59
C MET A 138 5.21 5.03 3.04
N TRP A 139 5.84 5.69 2.07
CA TRP A 139 5.22 6.82 1.39
C TRP A 139 3.95 6.43 0.63
N ILE A 140 3.93 5.26 0.00
CA ILE A 140 2.74 4.74 -0.68
C ILE A 140 1.64 4.42 0.34
N ASP A 141 1.99 3.78 1.44
CA ASP A 141 1.07 3.51 2.56
C ASP A 141 0.50 4.81 3.16
N TYR A 142 1.30 5.87 3.21
CA TYR A 142 0.85 7.20 3.62
C TYR A 142 -0.10 7.81 2.58
N ALA A 143 0.23 7.70 1.29
CA ALA A 143 -0.62 8.18 0.20
C ALA A 143 -2.02 7.52 0.21
N ASP A 144 -2.10 6.25 0.64
CA ASP A 144 -3.37 5.52 0.80
C ASP A 144 -4.29 6.09 1.89
N MET A 145 -3.73 6.77 2.90
CA MET A 145 -4.49 7.30 4.03
C MET A 145 -4.96 8.74 3.81
N VAL A 146 -4.41 9.45 2.82
CA VAL A 146 -4.77 10.84 2.53
C VAL A 146 -5.86 10.95 1.47
N ARG A 147 -6.57 12.09 1.45
CA ARG A 147 -7.64 12.35 0.49
C ARG A 147 -7.13 12.56 -0.94
N THR A 148 -5.95 13.16 -1.09
CA THR A 148 -5.36 13.52 -2.38
C THR A 148 -4.00 12.84 -2.58
N PRO A 149 -3.97 11.52 -2.87
CA PRO A 149 -2.71 10.78 -3.06
C PRO A 149 -1.81 11.37 -4.16
N GLY A 150 -2.39 12.01 -5.18
CA GLY A 150 -1.64 12.68 -6.25
C GLY A 150 -0.69 13.78 -5.76
N ASP A 151 -1.06 14.51 -4.70
CA ASP A 151 -0.22 15.56 -4.13
C ASP A 151 0.99 14.95 -3.42
N VAL A 152 0.80 13.82 -2.73
CA VAL A 152 1.89 13.06 -2.08
C VAL A 152 2.89 12.58 -3.13
N PHE A 153 2.43 11.98 -4.23
CA PHE A 153 3.34 11.54 -5.30
C PHE A 153 4.05 12.71 -6.01
N SER A 154 3.38 13.84 -6.16
CA SER A 154 3.99 15.07 -6.70
C SER A 154 5.06 15.63 -5.77
N PHE A 155 4.81 15.59 -4.45
CA PHE A 155 5.78 15.93 -3.43
C PHE A 155 7.00 14.99 -3.46
N MET A 156 6.77 13.67 -3.54
CA MET A 156 7.84 12.68 -3.65
C MET A 156 8.71 12.93 -4.89
N GLN A 157 8.10 13.18 -6.07
CA GLN A 157 8.86 13.52 -7.28
C GLN A 157 9.72 14.77 -7.09
N THR A 158 9.14 15.83 -6.53
CA THR A 158 9.83 17.13 -6.34
C THR A 158 11.04 16.98 -5.41
N ASN A 159 10.92 16.16 -4.37
CA ASN A 159 11.98 15.88 -3.41
C ASN A 159 12.90 14.72 -3.81
N LYS A 160 12.74 14.19 -5.03
CA LYS A 160 13.50 13.06 -5.58
C LYS A 160 13.42 11.77 -4.73
N ILE A 161 12.30 11.57 -4.06
CA ILE A 161 12.02 10.38 -3.25
C ILE A 161 11.52 9.27 -4.19
N GLY A 162 12.20 8.12 -4.18
CA GLY A 162 11.83 6.95 -4.97
C GLY A 162 12.07 7.08 -6.47
N GLU A 163 12.85 8.06 -6.94
CA GLU A 163 13.10 8.24 -8.38
C GLU A 163 13.69 6.98 -9.03
N ARG A 164 14.51 6.22 -8.29
CA ARG A 164 15.13 4.97 -8.77
C ARG A 164 14.28 3.72 -8.51
N VAL A 165 13.12 3.83 -7.87
CA VAL A 165 12.28 2.70 -7.47
C VAL A 165 11.08 2.60 -8.41
N ALA A 166 10.98 1.52 -9.17
CA ALA A 166 9.89 1.34 -10.15
C ALA A 166 8.50 1.36 -9.48
N LEU A 167 8.40 0.87 -8.25
CA LEU A 167 7.16 0.85 -7.48
C LEU A 167 6.55 2.25 -7.32
N PHE A 168 7.36 3.28 -7.08
CA PHE A 168 6.91 4.67 -6.99
C PHE A 168 6.19 5.12 -8.27
N TRP A 169 6.84 4.91 -9.43
CA TRP A 169 6.30 5.32 -10.73
C TRP A 169 5.01 4.58 -11.07
N VAL A 170 4.95 3.28 -10.81
CA VAL A 170 3.74 2.49 -11.09
C VAL A 170 2.60 2.91 -10.13
N ALA A 171 2.88 3.15 -8.84
CA ALA A 171 1.89 3.61 -7.85
C ALA A 171 1.27 4.96 -8.24
N TRP A 172 2.12 5.91 -8.64
CA TRP A 172 1.64 7.20 -9.09
C TRP A 172 0.85 7.10 -10.41
N ALA A 173 1.33 6.31 -11.36
CA ALA A 173 0.64 6.09 -12.63
C ALA A 173 -0.76 5.49 -12.43
N TYR A 174 -0.90 4.57 -11.47
CA TYR A 174 -2.19 3.99 -11.09
C TYR A 174 -3.17 5.04 -10.53
N VAL A 175 -2.69 5.92 -9.64
CA VAL A 175 -3.53 7.01 -9.10
C VAL A 175 -3.97 7.97 -10.20
N ALA A 176 -3.05 8.35 -11.10
CA ALA A 176 -3.36 9.19 -12.25
C ALA A 176 -4.35 8.52 -13.22
N GLU A 177 -4.21 7.21 -13.46
CA GLU A 177 -5.11 6.43 -14.32
C GLU A 177 -6.50 6.32 -13.72
N LYS A 178 -6.62 6.10 -12.40
CA LYS A 178 -7.90 6.09 -11.67
C LYS A 178 -8.60 7.45 -11.73
N ALA A 179 -7.83 8.54 -11.76
CA ALA A 179 -8.32 9.89 -11.97
C ALA A 179 -8.63 10.22 -13.46
N LEU A 180 -8.57 9.22 -14.35
CA LEU A 180 -8.77 9.37 -15.80
C LEU A 180 -7.81 10.35 -16.48
N ASN A 181 -6.68 10.68 -15.83
CA ASN A 181 -5.67 11.56 -16.39
C ASN A 181 -4.63 10.75 -17.18
N TYR A 182 -5.06 10.19 -18.31
CA TYR A 182 -4.24 9.30 -19.13
C TYR A 182 -2.97 9.96 -19.68
N LYS A 183 -3.03 11.27 -19.96
CA LYS A 183 -1.87 12.06 -20.38
C LYS A 183 -0.81 12.11 -19.30
N LEU A 184 -1.22 12.37 -18.05
CA LEU A 184 -0.30 12.34 -16.90
C LEU A 184 0.24 10.91 -16.68
N THR A 185 -0.61 9.88 -16.77
CA THR A 185 -0.19 8.47 -16.64
C THR A 185 0.92 8.12 -17.63
N ASP A 186 0.78 8.46 -18.91
CA ASP A 186 1.81 8.26 -19.94
C ASP A 186 3.11 9.00 -19.59
N GLN A 187 3.02 10.26 -19.15
CA GLN A 187 4.18 11.05 -18.73
C GLN A 187 4.91 10.43 -17.52
N ILE A 188 4.18 9.91 -16.53
CA ILE A 188 4.74 9.25 -15.34
C ILE A 188 5.53 8.01 -15.77
N PHE A 189 4.95 7.14 -16.61
CA PHE A 189 5.64 5.95 -17.11
C PHE A 189 6.91 6.32 -17.89
N GLN A 190 6.83 7.27 -18.81
CA GLN A 190 7.99 7.73 -19.58
C GLN A 190 9.08 8.35 -18.70
N LYS A 191 8.71 9.10 -17.67
CA LYS A 191 9.67 9.65 -16.69
C LYS A 191 10.37 8.51 -15.93
N GLY A 192 9.63 7.54 -15.41
CA GLY A 192 10.22 6.40 -14.70
C GLY A 192 11.17 5.57 -15.57
N ILE A 193 10.83 5.36 -16.85
CA ILE A 193 11.68 4.64 -17.80
C ILE A 193 12.98 5.42 -18.05
N ARG A 194 12.89 6.74 -18.28
CA ARG A 194 14.07 7.61 -18.45
C ARG A 194 14.96 7.66 -17.21
N ARG A 195 14.38 7.53 -16.02
CA ARG A 195 15.11 7.46 -14.74
C ARG A 195 15.74 6.10 -14.47
N ASN A 196 15.57 5.10 -15.34
CA ASN A 196 16.07 3.74 -15.16
C ASN A 196 15.62 3.11 -13.82
N ALA A 197 14.37 3.36 -13.41
CA ALA A 197 13.87 2.86 -12.14
C ALA A 197 13.82 1.32 -12.09
N GLU A 198 14.21 0.73 -10.96
CA GLU A 198 14.34 -0.72 -10.78
C GLU A 198 13.19 -1.31 -9.94
N PRO A 199 12.72 -2.52 -10.26
CA PRO A 199 13.08 -3.36 -11.41
C PRO A 199 12.50 -2.85 -12.74
N LYS A 200 13.34 -2.76 -13.78
CA LYS A 200 12.97 -2.18 -15.10
C LYS A 200 11.82 -2.95 -15.77
N ASP A 201 11.81 -4.27 -15.59
CA ASP A 201 10.79 -5.15 -16.17
C ASP A 201 9.40 -4.84 -15.63
N LEU A 202 9.29 -4.52 -14.33
CA LEU A 202 8.03 -4.15 -13.70
C LEU A 202 7.44 -2.91 -14.38
N LEU A 203 8.25 -1.87 -14.57
CA LEU A 203 7.79 -0.63 -15.18
C LEU A 203 7.40 -0.84 -16.65
N SER A 204 8.21 -1.57 -17.41
CA SER A 204 7.94 -1.90 -18.82
C SER A 204 6.66 -2.72 -18.98
N GLN A 205 6.47 -3.76 -18.15
CA GLN A 205 5.29 -4.60 -18.17
C GLN A 205 4.02 -3.82 -17.83
N ARG A 206 4.07 -2.99 -16.77
CA ARG A 206 2.92 -2.18 -16.35
C ARG A 206 2.57 -1.11 -17.38
N TYR A 207 3.57 -0.50 -18.02
CA TYR A 207 3.35 0.44 -19.10
C TYR A 207 2.74 -0.23 -20.34
N LYS A 208 3.20 -1.41 -20.74
CA LYS A 208 2.57 -2.21 -21.82
C LYS A 208 1.11 -2.53 -21.52
N GLN A 209 0.78 -2.91 -20.28
CA GLN A 209 -0.59 -3.16 -19.87
C GLN A 209 -1.46 -1.90 -19.97
N PHE A 210 -0.93 -0.74 -19.54
CA PHE A 210 -1.60 0.55 -19.71
C PHE A 210 -1.85 0.87 -21.19
N MET A 211 -0.83 0.78 -22.04
CA MET A 211 -0.96 1.04 -23.48
C MET A 211 -2.02 0.15 -24.15
N ARG A 212 -2.11 -1.14 -23.76
CA ARG A 212 -3.18 -2.04 -24.23
C ARG A 212 -4.57 -1.59 -23.78
N ARG A 213 -4.72 -1.13 -22.53
CA ARG A 213 -6.01 -0.57 -22.07
C ARG A 213 -6.38 0.67 -22.88
N MET A 214 -5.42 1.53 -23.18
CA MET A 214 -5.65 2.73 -23.99
C MET A 214 -6.06 2.40 -25.43
N ALA A 215 -5.43 1.39 -26.05
CA ALA A 215 -5.83 0.91 -27.37
C ALA A 215 -7.30 0.43 -27.39
N ARG A 216 -7.71 -0.34 -26.37
CA ARG A 216 -9.11 -0.78 -26.23
C ARG A 216 -10.07 0.40 -26.08
N LEU A 217 -9.73 1.38 -25.23
CA LEU A 217 -10.55 2.60 -25.06
C LEU A 217 -10.66 3.38 -26.36
N TYR A 218 -9.57 3.52 -27.11
CA TYR A 218 -9.54 4.22 -28.39
C TYR A 218 -10.44 3.53 -29.43
N LEU A 219 -10.33 2.20 -29.57
CA LEU A 219 -11.19 1.42 -30.47
C LEU A 219 -12.67 1.53 -30.09
N ASN A 220 -12.99 1.42 -28.80
CA ASN A 220 -14.37 1.55 -28.34
C ASN A 220 -14.97 2.93 -28.64
N ASN A 221 -14.16 3.99 -28.59
CA ASN A 221 -14.60 5.35 -28.86
C ASN A 221 -14.68 5.69 -30.36
N THR A 222 -13.91 5.00 -31.20
CA THR A 222 -13.82 5.25 -32.66
C THR A 222 -14.70 4.33 -33.50
N VAL A 223 -14.92 3.08 -33.05
CA VAL A 223 -15.71 2.05 -33.74
C VAL A 223 -17.09 1.91 -33.10
N GLY A 224 -17.68 3.02 -32.66
CA GLY A 224 -19.02 3.02 -32.10
C GLY A 224 -20.01 2.27 -33.01
N THR A 225 -20.57 1.15 -32.52
CA THR A 225 -21.79 0.47 -33.00
C THR A 225 -21.68 -0.86 -33.76
N GLU A 226 -20.52 -1.37 -34.21
CA GLU A 226 -20.47 -2.74 -34.78
C GLU A 226 -19.30 -3.60 -34.26
N GLY A 227 -19.59 -4.40 -33.21
CA GLY A 227 -19.14 -5.79 -33.08
C GLY A 227 -17.65 -6.15 -32.89
N ALA A 228 -16.70 -5.22 -32.89
CA ALA A 228 -15.28 -5.57 -32.76
C ALA A 228 -14.78 -5.49 -31.30
N SER A 229 -15.07 -6.54 -30.52
CA SER A 229 -14.39 -6.76 -29.23
C SER A 229 -12.93 -7.15 -29.48
N TYR A 230 -11.99 -6.30 -29.04
CA TYR A 230 -10.56 -6.63 -29.08
C TYR A 230 -10.23 -7.68 -28.02
N THR A 231 -10.40 -8.96 -28.38
CA THR A 231 -9.86 -10.09 -27.63
C THR A 231 -8.47 -10.40 -28.15
N GLU A 232 -7.51 -10.68 -27.26
CA GLU A 232 -6.20 -11.25 -27.62
C GLU A 232 -6.48 -12.62 -28.27
N SER A 233 -6.77 -12.65 -29.56
CA SER A 233 -6.73 -13.86 -30.35
C SER A 233 -5.27 -14.12 -30.68
N ALA A 234 -4.79 -15.33 -30.41
CA ALA A 234 -3.41 -15.75 -30.65
C ALA A 234 -2.95 -15.64 -32.12
N ASN A 235 -3.84 -15.20 -33.02
CA ASN A 235 -3.65 -15.02 -34.46
C ASN A 235 -3.65 -13.54 -34.93
N SER A 236 -3.67 -12.54 -34.03
CA SER A 236 -3.54 -11.14 -34.46
C SER A 236 -2.11 -10.85 -34.94
N ASN A 237 -1.99 -10.12 -36.05
CA ASN A 237 -0.69 -9.64 -36.55
C ASN A 237 -0.12 -8.67 -35.51
N ALA A 238 0.94 -9.06 -34.79
CA ALA A 238 1.56 -8.22 -33.76
C ALA A 238 1.93 -6.80 -34.26
N ALA A 239 2.19 -6.64 -35.56
CA ALA A 239 2.41 -5.36 -36.20
C ALA A 239 1.15 -4.45 -36.19
N VAL A 240 -0.03 -5.02 -36.46
CA VAL A 240 -1.31 -4.30 -36.44
C VAL A 240 -1.65 -3.87 -35.01
N ASP A 241 -1.47 -4.77 -34.06
CA ASP A 241 -1.69 -4.51 -32.63
C ASP A 241 -0.80 -3.37 -32.12
N ASN A 242 0.47 -3.38 -32.50
CA ASN A 242 1.41 -2.31 -32.15
C ASN A 242 1.05 -0.97 -32.82
N ALA A 243 0.55 -0.98 -34.05
CA ALA A 243 0.12 0.24 -34.75
C ALA A 243 -1.12 0.89 -34.09
N ILE A 244 -2.10 0.07 -33.68
CA ILE A 244 -3.28 0.56 -32.95
C ILE A 244 -2.86 1.16 -31.61
N ILE A 245 -1.99 0.47 -30.86
CA ILE A 245 -1.44 0.98 -29.60
C ILE A 245 -0.76 2.33 -29.81
N GLN A 246 0.09 2.45 -30.83
CA GLN A 246 0.81 3.68 -31.11
C GLN A 246 -0.14 4.84 -31.42
N THR A 247 -1.14 4.60 -32.27
CA THR A 247 -2.17 5.59 -32.64
C THR A 247 -2.96 6.04 -31.40
N ALA A 248 -3.40 5.11 -30.55
CA ALA A 248 -4.12 5.42 -29.33
C ALA A 248 -3.29 6.27 -28.35
N MET A 249 -2.01 5.95 -28.21
CA MET A 249 -1.09 6.68 -27.33
C MET A 249 -0.78 8.09 -27.87
N GLU A 250 -0.67 8.26 -29.18
CA GLU A 250 -0.53 9.57 -29.83
C GLU A 250 -1.77 10.44 -29.61
N ALA A 251 -2.98 9.87 -29.75
CA ALA A 251 -4.22 10.57 -29.46
C ALA A 251 -4.28 11.07 -28.00
N ILE A 252 -3.84 10.27 -27.03
CA ILE A 252 -3.75 10.68 -25.61
C ILE A 252 -2.77 11.83 -25.41
N ARG A 253 -1.58 11.75 -26.04
CA ARG A 253 -0.55 12.79 -25.93
C ARG A 253 -1.02 14.12 -26.53
N ALA A 254 -1.84 14.07 -27.58
CA ALA A 254 -2.43 15.21 -28.25
C ALA A 254 -3.56 15.89 -27.46
N GLN A 255 -4.11 15.26 -26.41
CA GLN A 255 -5.16 15.88 -25.60
C GLN A 255 -4.68 17.19 -24.96
N PRO A 256 -5.52 18.24 -24.90
CA PRO A 256 -5.18 19.46 -24.17
C PRO A 256 -4.94 19.14 -22.70
N SER A 257 -3.96 19.81 -22.07
CA SER A 257 -3.73 19.64 -20.63
C SER A 257 -4.99 20.07 -19.88
N VAL A 258 -5.67 19.13 -19.22
CA VAL A 258 -6.76 19.44 -18.29
C VAL A 258 -6.11 20.18 -17.12
N GLN A 259 -6.18 21.51 -17.13
CA GLN A 259 -6.00 22.29 -15.91
C GLN A 259 -7.19 21.95 -15.04
N SER A 260 -6.96 21.27 -13.93
CA SER A 260 -7.94 21.10 -12.87
C SER A 260 -8.32 22.48 -12.35
N GLY A 261 -9.39 23.06 -12.90
CA GLY A 261 -9.94 24.32 -12.46
C GLY A 261 -10.46 24.18 -11.03
N SER A 262 -9.83 24.89 -10.11
CA SER A 262 -10.42 25.24 -8.82
C SER A 262 -11.62 26.15 -9.09
N ALA A 263 -12.82 25.56 -9.11
CA ALA A 263 -14.05 26.32 -9.01
C ALA A 263 -14.10 26.98 -7.63
N SER A 264 -13.64 28.22 -7.57
CA SER A 264 -13.89 29.15 -6.47
C SER A 264 -15.32 29.66 -6.63
N ASN A 265 -16.28 29.02 -5.95
CA ASN A 265 -17.60 29.62 -5.78
C ASN A 265 -17.52 30.59 -4.60
N SER A 266 -17.24 31.85 -4.93
CA SER A 266 -17.61 33.00 -4.11
C SER A 266 -19.07 33.34 -4.40
N THR A 267 -19.95 33.16 -3.43
CA THR A 267 -21.12 34.00 -3.19
C THR A 267 -21.45 33.95 -1.72
#